data_AF-Q6TMM5-F1
#
_entry.id   AF-Q6TMM5-F1
#
_cell.length_a   1.000
_cell.length_b   1.000
_cell.length_c   1.000
_cell.angle_alpha   90.00
_cell.angle_beta   90.00
_cell.angle_gamma   90.00
#
_symmetry.space_group_name_H-M   'P 1'
#
loop_
_entity.id
_entity.type
_entity.pdbx_description
1 polymer ?
#
loop_
_entity_poly.entity_id
_entity_poly.type
_entity_poly.pdbx_seq_one_letter_code
_entity_poly.pdbx_strand_id
1 'polypeptide(L)'
;MPSDTTTAPSPAEDYLSLHNDWFPSLWTHVLPQHHSMMISMLFGTATVRRLEGDLDDIVEQVFGEDAAHALVLGDEGLDSPVLWVDEEDLTDTTPEEAAEIHAAADARQELFAAALRERSLPVPATVRELAATMEGLGLVCQMGRRWFTPNRLPRPENVLTLPDELLQRLRKIRWIHTLQPAEQALLAYFTGTLNHP
;
A
#
# COMPACT_ATOMS: atom_id res chain seq x y z
N MET A 1 -22.60 46.11 7.19
CA MET A 1 -21.31 45.38 7.18
C MET A 1 -21.48 44.18 8.10
N PRO A 2 -21.92 43.01 7.61
CA PRO A 2 -21.81 41.79 8.39
C PRO A 2 -20.41 41.22 8.20
N SER A 3 -19.80 40.88 9.33
CA SER A 3 -18.44 40.36 9.46
C SER A 3 -18.26 39.05 8.70
N ASP A 4 -17.14 38.93 7.98
CA ASP A 4 -16.62 37.68 7.47
C ASP A 4 -16.52 36.67 8.61
N THR A 5 -17.38 35.67 8.55
CA THR A 5 -17.23 34.47 9.38
C THR A 5 -16.19 33.63 8.66
N THR A 6 -14.95 33.67 9.14
CA THR A 6 -13.92 32.68 8.81
C THR A 6 -14.53 31.31 9.02
N THR A 7 -14.86 30.65 7.92
CA THR A 7 -15.36 29.28 7.92
C THR A 7 -14.19 28.44 8.40
N ALA A 8 -14.33 27.81 9.58
CA ALA A 8 -13.35 26.85 10.04
C ALA A 8 -13.15 25.77 8.97
N PRO A 9 -11.91 25.31 8.72
CA PRO A 9 -11.67 24.22 7.78
C PRO A 9 -12.54 23.01 8.14
N SER A 10 -13.07 22.37 7.10
CA SER A 10 -13.99 21.25 7.25
C SER A 10 -13.28 20.06 7.91
N PRO A 11 -13.91 19.32 8.85
CA PRO A 11 -13.31 18.13 9.48
C PRO A 11 -12.97 16.98 8.51
N ALA A 12 -13.20 17.14 7.20
CA ALA A 12 -12.72 16.25 6.15
C ALA A 12 -11.22 16.41 5.82
N GLU A 13 -10.57 17.46 6.32
CA GLU A 13 -9.16 17.79 6.01
C GLU A 13 -8.13 16.98 6.82
N ASP A 14 -8.54 16.25 7.86
CA ASP A 14 -7.63 15.50 8.73
C ASP A 14 -7.57 13.99 8.44
N TYR A 15 -8.45 13.46 7.58
CA TYR A 15 -8.49 12.02 7.32
C TYR A 15 -7.66 11.63 6.10
N LEU A 16 -6.74 10.68 6.30
CA LEU A 16 -6.03 10.00 5.22
C LEU A 16 -6.96 9.01 4.51
N SER A 17 -6.87 8.96 3.18
CA SER A 17 -7.67 8.08 2.34
C SER A 17 -6.82 6.96 1.75
N LEU A 18 -7.16 5.71 2.07
CA LEU A 18 -6.58 4.53 1.44
C LEU A 18 -7.45 4.05 0.27
N HIS A 19 -6.83 3.67 -0.83
CA HIS A 19 -7.57 3.13 -1.99
C HIS A 19 -8.27 1.81 -1.63
N ASN A 20 -9.55 1.66 -1.99
CA ASN A 20 -10.36 0.48 -1.63
C ASN A 20 -9.76 -0.85 -2.12
N ASP A 21 -9.07 -0.83 -3.26
CA ASP A 21 -8.41 -2.01 -3.82
C ASP A 21 -7.03 -2.29 -3.19
N TRP A 22 -6.54 -1.51 -2.21
CA TRP A 22 -5.21 -1.73 -1.63
C TRP A 22 -5.04 -3.14 -1.08
N PHE A 23 -5.87 -3.57 -0.12
CA PHE A 23 -5.81 -4.93 0.41
C PHE A 23 -6.26 -5.98 -0.62
N PRO A 24 -7.38 -5.82 -1.36
CA PRO A 24 -7.82 -6.79 -2.37
C PRO A 24 -6.82 -7.04 -3.52
N SER A 25 -5.99 -6.05 -3.85
CA SER A 25 -4.95 -6.17 -4.88
C SER A 25 -3.81 -7.10 -4.46
N LEU A 26 -3.60 -7.27 -3.15
CA LEU A 26 -2.52 -8.06 -2.53
C LEU A 26 -1.12 -7.48 -2.74
N TRP A 27 -1.01 -6.17 -3.01
CA TRP A 27 0.29 -5.48 -3.07
C TRP A 27 1.08 -5.57 -1.76
N THR A 28 0.41 -5.70 -0.62
CA THR A 28 1.03 -5.92 0.71
C THR A 28 1.92 -7.17 0.79
N HIS A 29 1.73 -8.14 -0.11
CA HIS A 29 2.55 -9.36 -0.16
C HIS A 29 3.76 -9.25 -1.07
N VAL A 30 3.91 -8.15 -1.81
CA VAL A 30 4.96 -7.96 -2.82
C VAL A 30 5.80 -6.73 -2.50
N LEU A 31 5.16 -5.65 -2.07
CA LEU A 31 5.79 -4.38 -1.72
C LEU A 31 6.20 -4.34 -0.22
N PRO A 32 7.14 -3.45 0.15
CA PRO A 32 7.44 -3.15 1.55
C PRO A 32 6.18 -2.57 2.21
N GLN A 33 5.64 -3.31 3.19
CA GLN A 33 4.25 -3.17 3.63
C GLN A 33 3.91 -1.78 4.18
N HIS A 34 4.67 -1.30 5.17
CA HIS A 34 4.38 -0.05 5.86
C HIS A 34 4.53 1.16 4.91
N HIS A 35 5.72 1.33 4.32
CA HIS A 35 5.99 2.46 3.41
C HIS A 35 5.06 2.48 2.19
N SER A 36 4.77 1.34 1.58
CA SER A 36 3.91 1.31 0.40
C SER A 36 2.45 1.58 0.73
N MET A 37 1.98 1.14 1.90
CA MET A 37 0.65 1.49 2.39
C MET A 37 0.56 2.99 2.63
N MET A 38 1.57 3.59 3.27
CA MET A 38 1.61 5.03 3.53
C MET A 38 1.68 5.87 2.26
N ILE A 39 2.51 5.49 1.29
CA ILE A 39 2.52 6.11 -0.04
C ILE A 39 1.15 5.95 -0.74
N SER A 40 0.52 4.77 -0.61
CA SER A 40 -0.83 4.58 -1.16
C SER A 40 -1.87 5.47 -0.47
N MET A 41 -1.73 5.75 0.82
CA MET A 41 -2.60 6.69 1.55
C MET A 41 -2.34 8.13 1.13
N LEU A 42 -1.07 8.52 0.94
CA LEU A 42 -0.69 9.83 0.42
C LEU A 42 -1.35 10.07 -0.95
N PHE A 43 -1.18 9.16 -1.90
CA PHE A 43 -1.75 9.32 -3.24
C PHE A 43 -3.26 9.16 -3.27
N GLY A 44 -3.84 8.28 -2.45
CA GLY A 44 -5.29 8.18 -2.28
C GLY A 44 -5.88 9.51 -1.79
N THR A 45 -5.24 10.11 -0.80
CA THR A 45 -5.60 11.44 -0.25
C THR A 45 -5.45 12.53 -1.30
N ALA A 46 -4.30 12.57 -2.00
CA ALA A 46 -4.06 13.53 -3.08
C ALA A 46 -5.12 13.42 -4.20
N THR A 47 -5.53 12.20 -4.55
CA THR A 47 -6.57 11.95 -5.55
C THR A 47 -7.93 12.51 -5.12
N VAL A 48 -8.37 12.18 -3.90
CA VAL A 48 -9.67 12.59 -3.35
C VAL A 48 -9.73 14.10 -3.17
N ARG A 49 -8.67 14.69 -2.60
CA ARG A 49 -8.56 16.14 -2.33
C ARG A 49 -8.17 16.95 -3.56
N ARG A 50 -7.87 16.30 -4.68
CA ARG A 50 -7.52 16.95 -5.95
C ARG A 50 -6.24 17.78 -5.88
N LEU A 51 -5.26 17.33 -5.09
CA LEU A 51 -4.03 18.06 -4.84
C LEU A 51 -3.17 18.15 -6.11
N GLU A 52 -2.48 19.26 -6.25
CA GLU A 52 -1.56 19.53 -7.37
C GLU A 52 -0.15 19.76 -6.83
N GLY A 53 0.84 19.40 -7.65
CA GLY A 53 2.25 19.53 -7.30
C GLY A 53 3.08 18.32 -7.68
N ASP A 54 4.37 18.40 -7.39
CA ASP A 54 5.25 17.24 -7.37
C ASP A 54 5.04 16.39 -6.10
N LEU A 55 5.92 15.42 -5.85
CA LEU A 55 5.80 14.53 -4.70
C LEU A 55 6.02 15.27 -3.38
N ASP A 56 6.96 16.21 -3.34
CA ASP A 56 7.27 17.00 -2.14
C ASP A 56 6.09 17.92 -1.81
N ASP A 57 5.54 18.60 -2.82
CA ASP A 57 4.35 19.45 -2.69
C ASP A 57 3.17 18.70 -2.03
N ILE A 58 2.90 17.44 -2.44
CA ILE A 58 1.77 16.68 -1.88
C ILE A 58 2.06 16.11 -0.49
N VAL A 59 3.31 15.78 -0.18
CA VAL A 59 3.71 15.34 1.16
C VAL A 59 3.49 16.47 2.14
N GLU A 60 3.94 17.68 1.81
CA GLU A 60 3.73 18.87 2.64
C GLU A 60 2.23 19.19 2.78
N GLN A 61 1.45 19.13 1.70
CA GLN A 61 0.01 19.39 1.76
C GLN A 61 -0.79 18.36 2.58
N VAL A 62 -0.33 17.10 2.68
CA VAL A 62 -1.04 16.02 3.38
C VAL A 62 -0.59 15.87 4.83
N PHE A 63 0.70 15.98 5.10
CA PHE A 63 1.29 15.73 6.41
C PHE A 63 1.82 16.99 7.11
N GLY A 64 1.95 18.12 6.40
CA GLY A 64 2.64 19.30 6.91
C GLY A 64 4.16 19.10 7.03
N GLU A 65 4.89 20.18 7.38
CA GLU A 65 6.36 20.16 7.47
C GLU A 65 6.88 19.16 8.52
N ASP A 66 6.22 19.06 9.68
CA ASP A 66 6.71 18.26 10.83
C ASP A 66 6.18 16.81 10.87
N ALA A 67 4.96 16.53 10.41
CA ALA A 67 4.36 15.21 10.60
C ALA A 67 4.81 14.17 9.55
N ALA A 68 5.33 14.61 8.40
CA ALA A 68 5.90 13.73 7.38
C ALA A 68 7.12 12.95 7.90
N HIS A 69 7.96 13.62 8.69
CA HIS A 69 9.19 13.08 9.28
C HIS A 69 8.90 12.22 10.51
N ALA A 70 7.94 12.61 11.35
CA ALA A 70 7.76 12.01 12.67
C ALA A 70 7.02 10.66 12.69
N LEU A 71 6.23 10.33 11.66
CA LEU A 71 5.27 9.20 11.74
C LEU A 71 5.28 8.24 10.54
N VAL A 72 5.87 8.62 9.39
CA VAL A 72 5.44 7.99 8.13
C VAL A 72 6.58 7.64 7.19
N LEU A 73 7.57 8.53 7.06
CA LEU A 73 8.61 8.40 6.05
C LEU A 73 9.99 8.16 6.66
N GLY A 74 10.13 8.18 7.99
CA GLY A 74 11.42 8.10 8.69
C GLY A 74 12.11 9.46 8.84
N ASP A 75 13.26 9.45 9.51
CA ASP A 75 13.99 10.67 9.92
C ASP A 75 14.42 11.58 8.74
N GLU A 76 14.63 11.00 7.55
CA GLU A 76 15.04 11.72 6.33
C GLU A 76 13.86 11.95 5.37
N GLY A 77 12.62 11.74 5.83
CA GLY A 77 11.42 11.94 5.02
C GLY A 77 11.42 11.04 3.78
N LEU A 78 11.15 11.62 2.60
CA LEU A 78 11.12 10.87 1.33
C LEU A 78 12.46 10.22 0.97
N ASP A 79 13.57 10.72 1.49
CA ASP A 79 14.90 10.19 1.17
C ASP A 79 15.34 9.08 2.13
N SER A 80 14.54 8.77 3.16
CA SER A 80 14.77 7.65 4.05
C SER A 80 14.84 6.32 3.30
N PRO A 81 15.62 5.34 3.81
CA PRO A 81 15.71 4.02 3.21
C PRO A 81 14.37 3.27 3.27
N VAL A 82 14.12 2.44 2.27
CA VAL A 82 12.95 1.55 2.25
C VAL A 82 13.11 0.46 3.32
N LEU A 83 12.15 0.39 4.23
CA LEU A 83 12.09 -0.64 5.27
C LEU A 83 11.20 -1.80 4.84
N TRP A 84 11.72 -3.02 4.98
CA TRP A 84 11.02 -4.27 4.67
C TRP A 84 10.52 -5.02 5.90
N VAL A 85 10.99 -4.61 7.09
CA VAL A 85 10.59 -5.09 8.40
C VAL A 85 10.19 -3.86 9.20
N ASP A 86 9.05 -3.93 9.88
CA ASP A 86 8.62 -2.91 10.83
C ASP A 86 9.24 -3.17 12.21
N GLU A 87 9.60 -2.14 12.96
CA GLU A 87 10.06 -2.30 14.34
C GLU A 87 8.95 -2.89 15.23
N GLU A 88 7.69 -2.58 14.92
CA GLU A 88 6.54 -3.17 15.59
C GLU A 88 6.46 -4.69 15.37
N ASP A 89 6.86 -5.19 14.19
CA ASP A 89 6.89 -6.63 13.89
C ASP A 89 7.94 -7.37 14.75
N LEU A 90 8.96 -6.66 15.24
CA LEU A 90 10.03 -7.21 16.07
C LEU A 90 9.75 -7.05 17.57
N THR A 91 8.76 -6.24 17.94
CA THR A 91 8.41 -5.99 19.34
C THR A 91 7.87 -7.28 19.97
N ASP A 92 8.36 -7.61 21.16
CA ASP A 92 8.01 -8.83 21.90
C ASP A 92 8.34 -10.17 21.21
N THR A 93 9.16 -10.17 20.14
CA THR A 93 9.61 -11.38 19.46
C THR A 93 10.86 -12.00 20.10
N THR A 94 10.99 -13.33 20.00
CA THR A 94 12.24 -14.01 20.34
C THR A 94 13.31 -13.78 19.26
N PRO A 95 14.61 -13.95 19.58
CA PRO A 95 15.67 -13.84 18.56
C PRO A 95 15.52 -14.80 17.38
N GLU A 96 14.91 -15.97 17.59
CA GLU A 96 14.64 -16.95 16.53
C GLU A 96 13.52 -16.45 15.60
N GLU A 97 12.42 -15.98 16.15
CA GLU A 97 11.31 -15.38 15.39
C GLU A 97 11.75 -14.12 14.63
N ALA A 98 12.53 -13.25 15.27
CA ALA A 98 13.10 -12.08 14.62
C ALA A 98 13.97 -12.46 13.41
N ALA A 99 14.80 -13.51 13.54
CA ALA A 99 15.60 -14.01 12.44
C ALA A 99 14.74 -14.57 11.29
N GLU A 100 13.63 -15.25 11.59
CA GLU A 100 12.67 -15.72 10.59
C GLU A 100 11.97 -14.55 9.86
N ILE A 101 11.57 -13.51 10.58
CA ILE A 101 10.96 -12.29 10.03
C ILE A 101 11.94 -11.60 9.08
N HIS A 102 13.19 -11.40 9.50
CA HIS A 102 14.23 -10.81 8.66
C HIS A 102 14.50 -11.67 7.42
N ALA A 103 14.65 -12.99 7.57
CA ALA A 103 14.88 -13.87 6.43
C ALA A 103 13.72 -13.84 5.42
N ALA A 104 12.47 -13.80 5.90
CA ALA A 104 11.30 -13.67 5.05
C ALA A 104 11.25 -12.31 4.34
N ALA A 105 11.63 -11.24 5.01
CA ALA A 105 11.70 -9.89 4.45
C ALA A 105 12.80 -9.78 3.38
N ASP A 106 13.99 -10.31 3.63
CA ASP A 106 15.11 -10.36 2.67
C ASP A 106 14.72 -11.15 1.41
N ALA A 107 14.08 -12.32 1.59
CA ALA A 107 13.59 -13.13 0.48
C ALA A 107 12.54 -12.37 -0.35
N ARG A 108 11.63 -11.64 0.32
CA ARG A 108 10.61 -10.81 -0.34
C ARG A 108 11.26 -9.65 -1.09
N GLN A 109 12.23 -8.98 -0.49
CA GLN A 109 12.98 -7.89 -1.09
C GLN A 109 13.71 -8.35 -2.36
N GLU A 110 14.42 -9.48 -2.32
CA GLU A 110 15.13 -9.99 -3.49
C GLU A 110 14.18 -10.43 -4.61
N LEU A 111 13.05 -11.06 -4.27
CA LEU A 111 12.02 -11.42 -5.23
C LEU A 111 11.46 -10.17 -5.94
N PHE A 112 11.12 -9.15 -5.17
CA PHE A 112 10.64 -7.88 -5.72
C PHE A 112 11.69 -7.21 -6.59
N ALA A 113 12.94 -7.14 -6.12
CA ALA A 113 14.06 -6.57 -6.86
C ALA A 113 14.29 -7.31 -8.19
N ALA A 114 14.25 -8.64 -8.19
CA ALA A 114 14.35 -9.44 -9.41
C ALA A 114 13.20 -9.14 -10.40
N ALA A 115 11.97 -9.06 -9.89
CA ALA A 115 10.79 -8.76 -10.71
C ALA A 115 10.85 -7.35 -11.34
N LEU A 116 11.39 -6.36 -10.63
CA LEU A 116 11.63 -5.02 -11.17
C LEU A 116 12.72 -5.02 -12.26
N ARG A 117 13.84 -5.70 -12.01
CA ARG A 117 14.96 -5.80 -12.97
C ARG A 117 14.52 -6.43 -14.28
N GLU A 118 13.68 -7.47 -14.24
CA GLU A 118 13.12 -8.10 -15.45
C GLU A 118 12.33 -7.11 -16.32
N ARG A 119 11.68 -6.13 -15.68
CA ARG A 119 10.94 -5.05 -16.36
C ARG A 119 11.78 -3.82 -16.66
N SER A 120 13.09 -3.88 -16.43
CA SER A 120 13.99 -2.72 -16.53
C SER A 120 13.55 -1.53 -15.66
N LEU A 121 12.89 -1.81 -14.53
CA LEU A 121 12.56 -0.81 -13.52
C LEU A 121 13.68 -0.75 -12.46
N PRO A 122 14.00 0.44 -11.93
CA PRO A 122 14.97 0.57 -10.85
C PRO A 122 14.45 -0.09 -9.57
N VAL A 123 15.35 -0.68 -8.78
CA VAL A 123 15.03 -1.19 -7.45
C VAL A 123 15.09 -0.03 -6.47
N PRO A 124 14.00 0.30 -5.75
CA PRO A 124 13.97 1.47 -4.90
C PRO A 124 14.82 1.27 -3.65
N ALA A 125 15.76 2.20 -3.41
CA ALA A 125 16.53 2.31 -2.18
C ALA A 125 15.86 3.26 -1.18
N THR A 126 15.16 4.30 -1.66
CA THR A 126 14.49 5.31 -0.83
C THR A 126 12.97 5.31 -0.99
N VAL A 127 12.26 5.94 -0.06
CA VAL A 127 10.79 6.08 -0.14
C VAL A 127 10.35 6.86 -1.39
N ARG A 128 11.13 7.86 -1.81
CA ARG A 128 10.96 8.60 -3.07
C ARG A 128 11.05 7.69 -4.29
N GLU A 129 12.07 6.85 -4.34
CA GLU A 129 12.25 5.89 -5.42
C GLU A 129 11.15 4.82 -5.41
N LEU A 130 10.66 4.44 -4.23
CA LEU A 130 9.53 3.54 -4.08
C LEU A 130 8.24 4.17 -4.66
N ALA A 131 7.99 5.45 -4.39
CA ALA A 131 6.86 6.17 -5.00
C ALA A 131 6.96 6.21 -6.53
N ALA A 132 8.15 6.49 -7.08
CA ALA A 132 8.40 6.44 -8.52
C ALA A 132 8.22 5.02 -9.10
N THR A 133 8.61 3.99 -8.34
CA THR A 133 8.39 2.58 -8.71
C THR A 133 6.90 2.26 -8.74
N MET A 134 6.13 2.70 -7.75
CA MET A 134 4.68 2.53 -7.71
C MET A 134 3.98 3.23 -8.88
N GLU A 135 4.48 4.40 -9.30
CA GLU A 135 4.04 5.06 -10.54
C GLU A 135 4.36 4.21 -11.78
N GLY A 136 5.59 3.71 -11.90
CA GLY A 136 6.01 2.84 -13.01
C GLY A 136 5.23 1.51 -13.09
N LEU A 137 4.71 1.04 -11.97
CA LEU A 137 3.81 -0.12 -11.88
C LEU A 137 2.34 0.21 -12.17
N GLY A 138 2.01 1.50 -12.35
CA GLY A 138 0.66 1.97 -12.63
C GLY A 138 -0.27 1.97 -11.42
N LEU A 139 0.27 2.04 -10.20
CA LEU A 139 -0.52 2.17 -8.96
C LEU A 139 -0.99 3.59 -8.71
N VAL A 140 -0.24 4.53 -9.28
CA VAL A 140 -0.52 5.96 -9.29
C VAL A 140 -0.11 6.49 -10.66
N CYS A 141 -0.72 7.59 -11.08
CA CYS A 141 -0.30 8.33 -12.25
C CYS A 141 -0.44 9.84 -12.03
N GLN A 142 0.40 10.60 -12.71
CA GLN A 142 0.29 12.06 -12.77
C GLN A 142 -0.29 12.48 -14.12
N MET A 143 -1.33 13.33 -14.11
CA MET A 143 -1.85 14.00 -15.31
C MET A 143 -1.67 15.50 -15.16
N GLY A 144 -0.68 16.05 -15.87
CA GLY A 144 -0.25 17.43 -15.64
C GLY A 144 0.42 17.56 -14.27
N ARG A 145 -0.06 18.48 -13.43
CA ARG A 145 0.42 18.63 -12.04
C ARG A 145 -0.38 17.82 -11.03
N ARG A 146 -1.36 17.01 -11.45
CA ARG A 146 -2.31 16.38 -10.53
C ARG A 146 -2.11 14.88 -10.45
N TRP A 147 -2.12 14.38 -9.22
CA TRP A 147 -1.96 12.96 -8.91
C TRP A 147 -3.31 12.23 -8.88
N PHE A 148 -3.30 11.00 -9.39
CA PHE A 148 -4.47 10.13 -9.43
C PHE A 148 -4.08 8.69 -9.13
N THR A 149 -4.91 8.02 -8.34
CA THR A 149 -4.93 6.56 -8.23
C THR A 149 -5.96 6.01 -9.22
N PRO A 150 -5.65 4.96 -10.00
CA PRO A 150 -6.61 4.36 -10.91
C PRO A 150 -7.82 3.80 -10.17
N ASN A 151 -9.02 3.87 -10.76
CA ASN A 151 -10.25 3.31 -10.17
C ASN A 151 -10.14 1.83 -9.78
N ARG A 152 -9.24 1.08 -10.44
CA ARG A 152 -8.87 -0.28 -10.07
C ARG A 152 -7.38 -0.42 -10.10
N LEU A 153 -6.79 -0.83 -8.97
CA LEU A 153 -5.35 -1.08 -8.94
C LEU A 153 -5.03 -2.31 -9.81
N PRO A 154 -3.97 -2.25 -10.62
CA PRO A 154 -3.46 -3.46 -11.26
C PRO A 154 -3.07 -4.46 -10.18
N ARG A 155 -3.23 -5.74 -10.50
CA ARG A 155 -2.76 -6.81 -9.62
C ARG A 155 -1.26 -7.03 -9.81
N PRO A 156 -0.50 -7.42 -8.77
CA PRO A 156 0.93 -7.72 -8.91
C PRO A 156 1.22 -8.67 -10.07
N GLU A 157 0.46 -9.75 -10.22
CA GLU A 157 0.66 -10.74 -11.28
C GLU A 157 0.38 -10.24 -12.70
N ASN A 158 -0.27 -9.09 -12.85
CA ASN A 158 -0.53 -8.49 -14.16
C ASN A 158 0.58 -7.54 -14.60
N VAL A 159 1.37 -7.04 -13.64
CA VAL A 159 2.40 -6.03 -13.88
C VAL A 159 3.80 -6.48 -13.46
N LEU A 160 3.97 -7.62 -12.82
CA LEU A 160 5.26 -8.20 -12.47
C LEU A 160 5.29 -9.67 -12.90
N THR A 161 6.44 -10.12 -13.39
CA THR A 161 6.71 -11.55 -13.51
C THR A 161 7.04 -12.06 -12.11
N LEU A 162 6.13 -12.86 -11.55
CA LEU A 162 6.26 -13.41 -10.20
C LEU A 162 6.51 -14.92 -10.25
N PRO A 163 7.30 -15.49 -9.32
CA PRO A 163 7.47 -16.93 -9.22
C PRO A 163 6.14 -17.67 -9.01
N ASP A 164 6.03 -18.88 -9.56
CA ASP A 164 4.81 -19.69 -9.50
C ASP A 164 4.31 -19.93 -8.07
N GLU A 165 5.22 -20.12 -7.11
CA GLU A 165 4.88 -20.31 -5.71
C GLU A 165 4.14 -19.08 -5.14
N LEU A 166 4.66 -17.87 -5.40
CA LEU A 166 4.03 -16.64 -4.97
C LEU A 166 2.68 -16.45 -5.68
N LEU A 167 2.60 -16.72 -6.98
CA LEU A 167 1.34 -16.66 -7.73
C LEU A 167 0.27 -17.58 -7.14
N GLN A 168 0.64 -18.82 -6.77
CA GLN A 168 -0.26 -19.76 -6.13
C GLN A 168 -0.71 -19.25 -4.75
N ARG A 169 0.22 -18.69 -3.95
CA ARG A 169 -0.10 -18.08 -2.65
C ARG A 169 -1.10 -16.93 -2.80
N LEU A 170 -0.87 -15.99 -3.72
CA LEU A 170 -1.78 -14.87 -3.97
C LEU A 170 -3.18 -15.35 -4.41
N ARG A 171 -3.24 -16.36 -5.30
CA ARG A 171 -4.51 -16.97 -5.72
C ARG A 171 -5.26 -17.61 -4.55
N LYS A 172 -4.55 -18.33 -3.68
CA LYS A 172 -5.13 -18.95 -2.48
C LYS A 172 -5.67 -17.92 -1.50
N ILE A 173 -4.92 -16.85 -1.23
CA ILE A 173 -5.37 -15.75 -0.35
C ILE A 173 -6.65 -15.13 -0.91
N ARG A 174 -6.68 -14.85 -2.22
CA ARG A 174 -7.87 -14.30 -2.87
C ARG A 174 -9.06 -15.25 -2.77
N TRP A 175 -8.88 -16.55 -2.99
CA TRP A 175 -9.93 -17.54 -2.81
C TRP A 175 -10.53 -17.48 -1.39
N ILE A 176 -9.66 -17.47 -0.37
CA ILE A 176 -10.04 -17.38 1.05
C ILE A 176 -10.85 -16.11 1.31
N HIS A 177 -10.39 -14.94 0.89
CA HIS A 177 -11.09 -13.69 1.21
C HIS A 177 -12.37 -13.47 0.40
N THR A 178 -12.45 -13.97 -0.84
CA THR A 178 -13.57 -13.64 -1.73
C THR A 178 -14.66 -14.71 -1.75
N LEU A 179 -14.30 -15.99 -1.62
CA LEU A 179 -15.21 -17.11 -1.88
C LEU A 179 -15.50 -17.94 -0.63
N GLN A 180 -14.58 -18.05 0.33
CA GLN A 180 -14.81 -18.82 1.54
C GLN A 180 -16.00 -18.31 2.38
N PRO A 181 -16.24 -17.00 2.56
CA PRO A 181 -17.42 -16.54 3.30
C PRO A 181 -18.73 -16.91 2.61
N ALA A 182 -18.77 -16.84 1.27
CA ALA A 182 -19.93 -17.23 0.48
C ALA A 182 -20.15 -18.75 0.50
N GLU A 183 -19.08 -19.54 0.42
CA GLU A 183 -19.12 -20.99 0.55
C GLU A 183 -19.60 -21.42 1.95
N GLN A 184 -19.09 -20.80 3.02
CA GLN A 184 -19.53 -21.04 4.38
C GLN A 184 -21.00 -20.64 4.59
N ALA A 185 -21.43 -19.51 4.03
CA ALA A 185 -22.83 -19.08 4.09
C ALA A 185 -23.75 -20.06 3.33
N LEU A 186 -23.34 -20.56 2.17
CA LEU A 186 -24.08 -21.57 1.42
C LEU A 186 -24.14 -22.89 2.18
N LEU A 187 -23.03 -23.38 2.73
CA LEU A 187 -22.98 -24.60 3.55
C LEU A 187 -23.86 -24.47 4.80
N ALA A 188 -23.84 -23.33 5.48
CA ALA A 188 -24.70 -23.05 6.62
C ALA A 188 -26.19 -23.02 6.23
N TYR A 189 -26.51 -22.48 5.05
CA TYR A 189 -27.86 -22.50 4.51
C TYR A 189 -28.34 -23.93 4.16
N PHE A 190 -27.50 -24.72 3.50
CA PHE A 190 -27.82 -26.11 3.14
C PHE A 190 -28.05 -26.99 4.38
N THR A 191 -27.14 -26.91 5.35
CA THR A 191 -27.19 -27.72 6.58
C THR A 191 -28.25 -27.23 7.57
N GLY A 192 -28.42 -25.92 7.72
CA GLY A 192 -29.31 -25.33 8.73
C GLY A 192 -30.74 -25.06 8.26
N THR A 193 -30.97 -24.83 6.96
CA THR A 193 -32.29 -24.45 6.43
C THR A 193 -32.92 -25.53 5.57
N LEU A 194 -32.12 -26.27 4.78
CA LEU A 194 -32.62 -27.27 3.84
C LEU A 194 -32.58 -28.71 4.36
N ASN A 195 -32.00 -28.94 5.55
CA ASN A 195 -31.87 -30.28 6.17
C ASN A 195 -31.26 -31.34 5.23
N HIS A 196 -30.44 -30.89 4.29
CA HIS A 196 -29.63 -31.75 3.45
C HIS A 196 -28.20 -31.74 4.02
N PRO A 197 -27.63 -32.91 4.37
CA PRO A 197 -26.23 -33.00 4.75
C PRO A 197 -25.30 -32.68 3.58
#